data_AF-A0A0Q9ZSJ4-F1
#
_entry.id   AF-A0A0Q9ZSJ4-F1
#
_cell.length_a   1.000
_cell.length_b   1.000
_cell.length_c   1.000
_cell.angle_alpha   90.00
_cell.angle_beta   90.00
_cell.angle_gamma   90.00
#
_symmetry.space_group_name_H-M   'P 1'
#
loop_
_entity.id
_entity.type
_entity.pdbx_description
1 polymer ?
#
loop_
_entity_poly.entity_id
_entity_poly.type
_entity_poly.pdbx_seq_one_letter_code
_entity_poly.pdbx_strand_id
1 'polypeptide(L)'
;MNKCMTLPVSLIAATCLLTGAIAGCSTDKLSKSNDKVSALAGETPTIDAMSHIVDNGKNSADLQSLKAQLELQQQQLATMSAEQQALQEKLKRQQITLNIKPTTNANAGRTKVGTASTAYIAFLEEESQFTDIEALAAKEISIIPNRESSLTVNIPQDARFIAIKVGLRYTKKRSQFLIPLGSLNFDTPLAINIGGCDVSITEGVDPALAPTFTTKLKYYQQPLVSCS
;
A
#
# COMPACT_ATOMS: atom_id res chain seq x y z
N MET A 1 70.88 -6.74 -12.50
CA MET A 1 70.95 -6.12 -11.16
C MET A 1 69.87 -6.76 -10.30
N ASN A 2 70.31 -7.49 -9.28
CA ASN A 2 69.49 -8.20 -8.28
C ASN A 2 68.96 -7.26 -7.19
N LYS A 3 67.82 -7.66 -6.58
CA LYS A 3 67.32 -7.50 -5.18
C LYS A 3 65.77 -7.48 -5.28
N CYS A 4 64.96 -8.45 -4.83
CA CYS A 4 64.90 -9.29 -3.63
C CYS A 4 64.69 -8.52 -2.31
N MET A 5 63.78 -9.07 -1.47
CA MET A 5 63.42 -8.76 -0.07
C MET A 5 62.32 -7.69 0.12
N THR A 6 61.29 -7.81 0.99
CA THR A 6 60.88 -8.78 2.04
C THR A 6 59.51 -8.34 2.60
N LEU A 7 58.69 -9.29 3.08
CA LEU A 7 57.60 -9.09 4.06
C LEU A 7 58.16 -8.91 5.49
N PRO A 8 57.40 -8.29 6.42
CA PRO A 8 56.72 -9.05 7.50
C PRO A 8 55.28 -8.53 7.79
N VAL A 9 54.25 -9.35 8.04
CA VAL A 9 53.86 -10.17 9.24
C VAL A 9 53.35 -9.36 10.45
N SER A 10 52.04 -9.43 10.68
CA SER A 10 51.34 -9.71 11.98
C SER A 10 49.82 -9.80 11.68
N LEU A 11 49.15 -10.96 11.64
CA LEU A 11 48.68 -11.81 12.76
C LEU A 11 47.96 -10.97 13.83
N ILE A 12 46.65 -11.13 14.09
CA ILE A 12 46.09 -12.14 15.00
C ILE A 12 44.65 -12.52 14.61
N ALA A 13 44.37 -13.82 14.73
CA ALA A 13 43.08 -14.48 14.60
C ALA A 13 42.33 -14.61 15.95
N ALA A 14 41.01 -14.72 15.90
CA ALA A 14 40.18 -15.56 16.78
C ALA A 14 38.74 -15.57 16.22
N THR A 15 38.33 -16.53 15.38
CA THR A 15 37.67 -17.80 15.75
C THR A 15 36.80 -17.76 17.00
N CYS A 16 35.49 -17.90 16.82
CA CYS A 16 34.72 -18.91 17.54
C CYS A 16 33.47 -19.33 16.72
N LEU A 17 33.60 -20.50 16.10
CA LEU A 17 32.51 -21.41 15.79
C LEU A 17 31.77 -21.79 17.09
N LEU A 18 30.50 -22.17 16.99
CA LEU A 18 30.00 -23.46 17.49
C LEU A 18 28.50 -23.65 17.16
N THR A 19 28.27 -24.54 16.20
CA THR A 19 27.08 -25.38 16.05
C THR A 19 27.02 -26.42 17.18
N GLY A 20 25.82 -26.91 17.51
CA GLY A 20 25.67 -28.20 18.19
C GLY A 20 24.37 -28.40 18.97
N ALA A 21 23.38 -29.05 18.35
CA ALA A 21 22.51 -30.00 19.05
C ALA A 21 23.34 -31.21 19.50
N ILE A 22 23.02 -31.92 20.61
CA ILE A 22 22.56 -33.34 20.73
C ILE A 22 22.11 -33.63 22.19
N ALA A 23 21.36 -34.73 22.34
CA ALA A 23 20.58 -35.26 23.45
C ALA A 23 21.33 -35.85 24.69
N GLY A 24 20.57 -36.00 25.79
CA GLY A 24 20.36 -37.31 26.46
C GLY A 24 21.13 -37.69 27.74
N CYS A 25 20.35 -38.04 28.79
CA CYS A 25 20.58 -38.99 29.91
C CYS A 25 21.13 -38.50 31.29
N SER A 26 20.27 -38.69 32.33
CA SER A 26 20.42 -39.26 33.71
C SER A 26 21.76 -39.10 34.49
N THR A 27 21.83 -38.88 35.82
CA THR A 27 20.95 -39.14 36.98
C THR A 27 21.40 -38.31 38.22
N ASP A 28 20.48 -38.14 39.18
CA ASP A 28 20.64 -37.95 40.65
C ASP A 28 21.51 -36.83 41.26
N LYS A 29 20.85 -35.81 41.84
CA LYS A 29 20.82 -35.59 43.30
C LYS A 29 19.88 -34.45 43.73
N LEU A 30 19.18 -34.70 44.83
CA LEU A 30 18.24 -33.84 45.56
C LEU A 30 18.72 -32.40 45.79
N SER A 31 17.79 -31.45 45.64
CA SER A 31 17.56 -30.36 46.62
C SER A 31 16.17 -29.75 46.42
N LYS A 32 15.46 -29.53 47.52
CA LYS A 32 14.04 -29.20 47.68
C LYS A 32 13.64 -27.78 47.25
N SER A 33 12.35 -27.65 46.90
CA SER A 33 11.38 -26.56 47.21
C SER A 33 11.65 -25.19 46.54
N ASN A 34 10.70 -24.48 45.91
CA ASN A 34 9.29 -24.28 46.21
C ASN A 34 8.50 -23.84 44.96
N ASP A 35 7.19 -23.98 45.05
CA ASP A 35 6.16 -23.80 44.03
C ASP A 35 6.15 -22.50 43.21
N LYS A 36 5.89 -22.63 41.91
CA LYS A 36 4.69 -22.13 41.20
C LYS A 36 4.95 -22.10 39.68
N VAL A 37 4.48 -23.12 38.96
CA VAL A 37 4.29 -23.07 37.51
C VAL A 37 2.83 -23.37 37.22
N SER A 38 2.13 -22.36 36.72
CA SER A 38 0.80 -22.47 36.14
C SER A 38 0.92 -23.29 34.85
N ALA A 39 0.40 -24.51 34.86
CA ALA A 39 0.26 -25.34 33.68
C ALA A 39 -1.22 -25.50 33.36
N LEU A 40 -1.61 -24.83 32.28
CA LEU A 40 -2.86 -25.02 31.57
C LEU A 40 -2.79 -26.38 30.85
N ALA A 41 -3.49 -27.40 31.37
CA ALA A 41 -3.80 -28.61 30.62
C ALA A 41 -4.97 -29.39 31.25
N GLY A 42 -6.14 -29.29 30.61
CA GLY A 42 -7.14 -30.35 30.48
C GLY A 42 -7.64 -31.06 31.74
N GLU A 43 -8.74 -30.56 32.31
CA GLU A 43 -9.70 -31.42 33.01
C GLU A 43 -11.07 -31.29 32.31
N THR A 44 -11.49 -32.39 31.69
CA THR A 44 -12.89 -32.65 31.34
C THR A 44 -13.76 -32.50 32.58
N PRO A 45 -14.87 -31.75 32.55
CA PRO A 45 -15.76 -31.69 33.70
C PRO A 45 -16.44 -33.05 33.85
N THR A 46 -15.98 -33.80 34.85
CA THR A 46 -16.66 -34.97 35.38
C THR A 46 -18.08 -34.59 35.80
N ILE A 47 -18.98 -35.54 35.61
CA ILE A 47 -20.45 -35.48 35.71
C ILE A 47 -20.92 -35.33 37.17
N ASP A 48 -20.18 -34.60 38.01
CA ASP A 48 -20.43 -34.46 39.45
C ASP A 48 -20.94 -33.07 39.85
N ALA A 49 -21.06 -32.15 38.88
CA ALA A 49 -21.70 -30.84 39.08
C ALA A 49 -23.21 -30.84 38.76
N MET A 50 -23.79 -31.99 38.40
CA MET A 50 -25.22 -32.10 38.04
C MET A 50 -26.15 -32.43 39.22
N SER A 51 -25.64 -32.59 40.45
CA SER A 51 -26.50 -32.89 41.61
C SER A 51 -27.11 -31.66 42.31
N HIS A 52 -26.77 -30.43 41.87
CA HIS A 52 -27.32 -29.20 42.44
C HIS A 52 -28.37 -28.49 41.58
N ILE A 53 -28.85 -29.13 40.49
CA ILE A 53 -29.93 -28.60 39.64
C ILE A 53 -31.29 -29.11 40.13
N VAL A 54 -31.56 -29.01 41.43
CA VAL A 54 -32.94 -29.05 41.95
C VAL A 54 -33.04 -28.02 43.07
N ASP A 55 -32.85 -26.74 42.72
CA ASP A 55 -33.38 -25.65 43.52
C ASP A 55 -34.07 -24.62 42.61
N ASN A 56 -35.38 -24.59 42.78
CA ASN A 56 -36.36 -23.96 41.92
C ASN A 56 -36.45 -22.46 42.28
N GLY A 57 -35.79 -21.56 41.52
CA GLY A 57 -35.96 -20.12 41.76
C GLY A 57 -35.06 -19.10 41.01
N LYS A 58 -33.96 -19.49 40.36
CA LYS A 58 -32.98 -18.53 39.77
C LYS A 58 -32.86 -18.51 38.24
N ASN A 59 -33.65 -19.31 37.52
CA ASN A 59 -33.52 -19.47 36.06
C ASN A 59 -33.76 -18.18 35.24
N SER A 60 -34.54 -17.22 35.77
CA SER A 60 -34.84 -15.96 35.09
C SER A 60 -33.63 -15.01 35.01
N ALA A 61 -32.85 -14.90 36.10
CA ALA A 61 -31.72 -13.99 36.19
C ALA A 61 -30.53 -14.49 35.36
N ASP A 62 -30.28 -15.80 35.37
CA ASP A 62 -29.21 -16.40 34.56
C ASP A 62 -29.52 -16.28 33.06
N LEU A 63 -30.77 -16.51 32.63
CA LEU A 63 -31.19 -16.30 31.24
C LEU A 63 -31.07 -14.84 30.80
N GLN A 64 -31.39 -13.87 31.67
CA GLN A 64 -31.19 -12.46 31.36
C GLN A 64 -29.72 -12.09 31.25
N SER A 65 -28.85 -12.64 32.11
CA SER A 65 -27.41 -12.43 32.04
C SER A 65 -26.79 -13.01 30.77
N LEU A 66 -27.22 -14.21 30.37
CA LEU A 66 -26.82 -14.87 29.12
C LEU A 66 -27.27 -14.06 27.89
N LYS A 67 -28.49 -13.51 27.92
CA LYS A 67 -28.99 -12.64 26.85
C LYS A 67 -28.19 -11.35 26.74
N ALA A 68 -27.90 -10.70 27.87
CA ALA A 68 -27.07 -9.49 27.89
C ALA A 68 -25.63 -9.77 27.40
N GLN A 69 -25.06 -10.93 27.74
CA GLN A 69 -23.74 -11.36 27.27
C GLN A 69 -23.73 -11.64 25.76
N LEU A 70 -24.80 -12.24 25.22
CA LEU A 70 -24.95 -12.46 23.78
C LEU A 70 -25.07 -11.12 23.03
N GLU A 71 -25.86 -10.18 23.53
CA GLU A 71 -26.00 -8.83 22.96
C GLU A 71 -24.66 -8.10 22.95
N LEU A 72 -23.88 -8.20 24.03
CA LEU A 72 -22.54 -7.62 24.13
C LEU A 72 -21.56 -8.26 23.13
N GLN A 73 -21.59 -9.58 22.96
CA GLN A 73 -20.79 -10.28 21.95
C GLN A 73 -21.21 -9.90 20.52
N GLN A 74 -22.51 -9.79 20.24
CA GLN A 74 -23.00 -9.35 18.94
C GLN A 74 -22.56 -7.92 18.62
N GLN A 75 -22.63 -7.02 19.60
CA GLN A 75 -22.16 -5.65 19.44
C GLN A 75 -20.65 -5.60 19.18
N GLN A 76 -19.87 -6.39 19.92
CA GLN A 76 -18.42 -6.47 19.74
C GLN A 76 -18.02 -7.03 18.36
N LEU A 77 -18.75 -8.03 17.86
CA LEU A 77 -18.57 -8.56 16.50
C LEU A 77 -18.91 -7.51 15.44
N ALA A 78 -19.99 -6.75 15.63
CA ALA A 78 -20.36 -5.66 14.73
C ALA A 78 -19.28 -4.57 14.69
N THR A 79 -18.72 -4.19 15.84
CA THR A 79 -17.62 -3.22 15.92
C THR A 79 -16.35 -3.75 15.24
N MET A 80 -15.95 -4.99 15.52
CA MET A 80 -14.77 -5.59 14.86
C MET A 80 -14.95 -5.69 13.34
N SER A 81 -16.16 -6.02 12.86
CA SER A 81 -16.47 -6.07 11.43
C SER A 81 -16.34 -4.68 10.79
N ALA A 82 -16.89 -3.65 11.42
CA ALA A 82 -16.78 -2.27 10.94
C ALA A 82 -15.32 -1.78 10.93
N GLU A 83 -14.55 -2.11 11.96
CA GLU A 83 -13.12 -1.80 12.02
C GLU A 83 -12.34 -2.50 10.90
N GLN A 84 -12.60 -3.80 10.65
CA GLN A 84 -11.97 -4.54 9.56
C GLN A 84 -12.29 -3.92 8.20
N GLN A 85 -13.55 -3.53 7.96
CA GLN A 85 -13.96 -2.85 6.73
C GLN A 85 -13.24 -1.51 6.57
N ALA A 86 -13.20 -0.68 7.62
CA ALA A 86 -12.49 0.60 7.60
C ALA A 86 -10.99 0.43 7.35
N LEU A 87 -10.38 -0.63 7.91
CA LEU A 87 -8.97 -0.93 7.71
C LEU A 87 -8.71 -1.42 6.29
N GLN A 88 -9.59 -2.25 5.74
CA GLN A 88 -9.51 -2.72 4.36
C GLN A 88 -9.66 -1.56 3.37
N GLU A 89 -10.59 -0.64 3.60
CA GLU A 89 -10.72 0.58 2.79
C GLU A 89 -9.49 1.47 2.88
N LYS A 90 -8.91 1.62 4.09
CA LYS A 90 -7.65 2.35 4.27
C LYS A 90 -6.51 1.70 3.50
N LEU A 91 -6.38 0.37 3.53
CA LEU A 91 -5.36 -0.35 2.78
C LEU A 91 -5.56 -0.21 1.27
N LYS A 92 -6.79 -0.27 0.77
CA LYS A 92 -7.08 -0.03 -0.66
C LYS A 92 -6.63 1.35 -1.13
N ARG A 93 -6.76 2.38 -0.29
CA ARG A 93 -6.29 3.74 -0.60
C ARG A 93 -4.76 3.90 -0.58
N GLN A 94 -4.00 2.89 -0.17
CA GLN A 94 -2.53 2.99 -0.10
C GLN A 94 -1.85 2.71 -1.44
N GLN A 95 -2.55 2.17 -2.43
CA GLN A 95 -1.94 1.84 -3.72
C GLN A 95 -2.85 2.27 -4.84
N ILE A 96 -2.25 2.79 -5.91
CA ILE A 96 -2.95 3.05 -7.16
C ILE A 96 -2.17 2.45 -8.31
N THR A 97 -2.90 1.83 -9.23
CA THR A 97 -2.36 1.36 -10.50
C THR A 97 -2.60 2.42 -11.57
N LEU A 98 -1.53 2.84 -12.24
CA LEU A 98 -1.59 3.72 -13.41
C LEU A 98 -1.29 2.92 -14.67
N ASN A 99 -2.12 3.12 -15.68
CA ASN A 99 -1.93 2.55 -17.01
C ASN A 99 -1.60 3.69 -17.98
N ILE A 100 -0.38 3.74 -18.47
CA ILE A 100 0.09 4.73 -19.42
C ILE A 100 0.07 4.11 -20.81
N LYS A 101 -0.75 4.69 -21.70
CA LYS A 101 -1.05 4.19 -23.03
C LYS A 101 -0.64 5.22 -24.10
N PRO A 102 0.63 5.22 -24.52
CA PRO A 102 1.09 6.10 -25.59
C PRO A 102 0.72 5.54 -26.96
N THR A 103 0.21 6.40 -27.85
CA THR A 103 -0.02 6.06 -29.25
C THR A 103 1.31 5.92 -30.02
N THR A 104 1.25 5.41 -31.25
CA THR A 104 2.44 5.32 -32.14
C THR A 104 3.07 6.68 -32.43
N ASN A 105 2.26 7.74 -32.47
CA ASN A 105 2.71 9.11 -32.65
C ASN A 105 2.79 9.89 -31.34
N ALA A 106 2.86 9.23 -30.18
CA ALA A 106 2.92 9.91 -28.89
C ALA A 106 4.05 10.96 -28.87
N ASN A 107 3.71 12.17 -28.41
CA ASN A 107 4.66 13.30 -28.32
C ASN A 107 5.32 13.70 -29.68
N ALA A 108 4.67 13.39 -30.81
CA ALA A 108 5.19 13.74 -32.14
C ALA A 108 5.08 15.24 -32.48
N GLY A 109 4.15 15.97 -31.85
CA GLY A 109 3.80 17.33 -32.27
C GLY A 109 3.41 17.37 -33.75
N ARG A 110 4.13 18.18 -34.54
CA ARG A 110 3.93 18.32 -35.98
C ARG A 110 4.66 17.27 -36.83
N THR A 111 5.57 16.51 -36.24
CA THR A 111 6.53 15.68 -36.99
C THR A 111 5.97 14.30 -37.38
N LYS A 112 4.75 13.96 -36.94
CA LYS A 112 4.06 12.66 -37.11
C LYS A 112 4.81 11.42 -36.59
N VAL A 113 6.06 11.56 -36.16
CA VAL A 113 6.90 10.50 -35.59
C VAL A 113 6.89 10.60 -34.07
N GLY A 114 6.45 9.53 -33.41
CA GLY A 114 6.43 9.46 -31.95
C GLY A 114 7.83 9.64 -31.36
N THR A 115 7.92 10.36 -30.24
CA THR A 115 9.18 10.65 -29.58
C THR A 115 9.09 10.33 -28.09
N ALA A 116 10.10 9.64 -27.55
CA ALA A 116 10.12 9.32 -26.12
C ALA A 116 10.01 10.57 -25.23
N SER A 117 9.31 10.42 -24.11
CA SER A 117 9.10 11.45 -23.10
C SER A 117 9.15 10.84 -21.69
N THR A 118 8.90 11.67 -20.67
CA THR A 118 8.87 11.23 -19.27
C THR A 118 7.55 11.66 -18.64
N ALA A 119 6.95 10.77 -17.84
CA ALA A 119 5.88 11.12 -16.91
C ALA A 119 6.44 11.20 -15.50
N TYR A 120 6.08 12.25 -14.79
CA TYR A 120 6.39 12.47 -13.38
C TYR A 120 5.10 12.36 -12.58
N ILE A 121 5.13 11.57 -11.53
CA ILE A 121 4.02 11.39 -10.60
C ILE A 121 4.48 11.87 -9.23
N ALA A 122 3.75 12.83 -8.67
CA ALA A 122 3.93 13.33 -7.33
C ALA A 122 2.64 13.15 -6.51
N PHE A 123 2.80 13.02 -5.20
CA PHE A 123 1.69 13.00 -4.25
C PHE A 123 1.75 14.25 -3.40
N LEU A 124 0.65 14.98 -3.31
CA LEU A 124 0.60 16.29 -2.67
C LEU A 124 -0.43 16.29 -1.55
N GLU A 125 -0.10 16.95 -0.46
CA GLU A 125 -1.00 17.19 0.67
C GLU A 125 -1.92 18.40 0.38
N GLU A 126 -1.41 19.40 -0.32
CA GLU A 126 -2.12 20.64 -0.62
C GLU A 126 -2.07 21.02 -2.10
N GLU A 127 -3.12 21.70 -2.60
CA GLU A 127 -3.17 22.22 -3.98
C GLU A 127 -2.08 23.28 -4.24
N SER A 128 -1.64 24.00 -3.20
CA SER A 128 -0.55 25.00 -3.25
C SER A 128 0.79 24.41 -3.72
N GLN A 129 1.02 23.11 -3.48
CA GLN A 129 2.23 22.40 -3.88
C GLN A 129 2.25 22.05 -5.38
N PHE A 130 1.15 22.26 -6.12
CA PHE A 130 1.04 21.98 -7.55
C PHE A 130 1.80 23.00 -8.40
N THR A 131 3.12 22.95 -8.33
CA THR A 131 4.04 23.89 -8.99
C THR A 131 5.12 23.13 -9.75
N ASP A 132 6.20 22.73 -9.07
CA ASP A 132 7.32 21.98 -9.63
C ASP A 132 7.20 20.48 -9.35
N ILE A 133 6.32 19.84 -10.12
CA ILE A 133 6.02 18.40 -10.00
C ILE A 133 7.26 17.53 -10.26
N GLU A 134 8.24 18.01 -11.04
CA GLU A 134 9.45 17.24 -11.35
C GLU A 134 10.33 17.09 -10.11
N ALA A 135 10.49 18.17 -9.33
CA ALA A 135 11.24 18.13 -8.08
C ALA A 135 10.55 17.31 -6.97
N LEU A 136 9.21 17.24 -7.01
CA LEU A 136 8.39 16.52 -6.03
C LEU A 136 8.01 15.10 -6.50
N ALA A 137 8.55 14.65 -7.63
CA ALA A 137 8.16 13.38 -8.23
C ALA A 137 8.56 12.21 -7.32
N ALA A 138 7.56 11.47 -6.84
CA ALA A 138 7.78 10.19 -6.18
C ALA A 138 8.16 9.09 -7.19
N LYS A 139 7.71 9.24 -8.45
CA LYS A 139 8.01 8.29 -9.52
C LYS A 139 8.18 8.97 -10.87
N GLU A 140 9.22 8.57 -11.58
CA GLU A 140 9.48 8.93 -12.97
C GLU A 140 9.35 7.71 -13.87
N ILE A 141 8.71 7.88 -15.02
CA ILE A 141 8.45 6.80 -15.98
C ILE A 141 8.82 7.28 -17.38
N SER A 142 9.67 6.50 -18.05
CA SER A 142 9.94 6.69 -19.48
C SER A 142 8.74 6.25 -20.31
N ILE A 143 8.21 7.17 -21.11
CA ILE A 143 7.14 6.93 -22.07
C ILE A 143 7.79 6.63 -23.42
N ILE A 144 7.52 5.44 -23.95
CA ILE A 144 8.00 5.01 -25.25
C ILE A 144 6.78 4.89 -26.17
N PRO A 145 6.75 5.56 -27.34
CA PRO A 145 5.63 5.47 -28.28
C PRO A 145 5.26 4.01 -28.61
N ASN A 146 3.97 3.73 -28.72
CA ASN A 146 3.41 2.38 -28.99
C ASN A 146 3.75 1.31 -27.93
N ARG A 147 4.21 1.70 -26.73
CA ARG A 147 4.48 0.77 -25.63
C ARG A 147 3.67 1.16 -24.41
N GLU A 148 2.65 0.37 -24.12
CA GLU A 148 1.90 0.50 -22.88
C GLU A 148 2.75 0.12 -21.68
N SER A 149 2.50 0.78 -20.56
CA SER A 149 3.10 0.45 -19.27
C SER A 149 2.05 0.51 -18.17
N SER A 150 2.14 -0.42 -17.24
CA SER A 150 1.31 -0.46 -16.03
C SER A 150 2.23 -0.42 -14.83
N LEU A 151 1.89 0.40 -13.84
CA LEU A 151 2.67 0.56 -12.63
C LEU A 151 1.77 0.75 -11.42
N THR A 152 2.11 0.09 -10.33
CA THR A 152 1.47 0.32 -9.05
C THR A 152 2.40 1.15 -8.18
N VAL A 153 1.88 2.24 -7.63
CA VAL A 153 2.61 3.15 -6.75
C VAL A 153 1.89 3.26 -5.42
N ASN A 154 2.69 3.33 -4.36
CA ASN A 154 2.18 3.54 -3.01
C ASN A 154 1.87 5.01 -2.81
N ILE A 155 0.73 5.28 -2.19
CA ILE A 155 0.24 6.61 -1.87
C ILE A 155 0.61 6.91 -0.41
N PRO A 156 1.34 8.00 -0.14
CA PRO A 156 1.60 8.49 1.21
C PRO A 156 0.29 8.74 1.97
N GLN A 157 0.25 8.49 3.29
CA GLN A 157 -0.99 8.54 4.07
C GLN A 157 -1.60 9.94 4.18
N ASP A 158 -0.76 10.96 4.12
CA ASP A 158 -1.06 12.39 4.17
C ASP A 158 -1.44 12.98 2.80
N ALA A 159 -1.15 12.27 1.70
CA ALA A 159 -1.48 12.72 0.38
C ALA A 159 -3.00 12.93 0.23
N ARG A 160 -3.36 14.03 -0.43
CA ARG A 160 -4.75 14.38 -0.77
C ARG A 160 -4.95 14.47 -2.27
N PHE A 161 -3.87 14.66 -3.02
CA PHE A 161 -3.87 14.78 -4.46
C PHE A 161 -2.77 13.92 -5.09
N ILE A 162 -3.02 13.45 -6.30
CA ILE A 162 -2.00 12.96 -7.23
C ILE A 162 -1.77 14.02 -8.30
N ALA A 163 -0.52 14.42 -8.48
CA ALA A 163 -0.10 15.33 -9.52
C ALA A 163 0.69 14.57 -10.58
N ILE A 164 0.31 14.74 -11.84
CA ILE A 164 0.93 14.03 -12.97
C ILE A 164 1.38 15.05 -14.01
N LYS A 165 2.67 15.08 -14.33
CA LYS A 165 3.24 15.87 -15.43
C LYS A 165 3.72 14.95 -16.52
N VAL A 166 3.29 15.17 -17.76
CA VAL A 166 3.82 14.49 -18.94
C VAL A 166 4.70 15.47 -19.70
N GLY A 167 5.95 15.08 -19.94
CA GLY A 167 6.96 15.86 -20.67
C GLY A 167 6.73 15.88 -22.17
N LEU A 168 5.63 16.49 -22.63
CA LEU A 168 5.42 16.73 -24.05
C LEU A 168 6.34 17.86 -24.55
N ARG A 169 7.03 17.64 -25.67
CA ARG A 169 7.93 18.62 -26.31
C ARG A 169 7.18 19.74 -27.00
N TYR A 170 5.98 19.45 -27.51
CA TYR A 170 5.26 20.33 -28.42
C TYR A 170 3.90 20.75 -27.85
N THR A 171 3.92 21.37 -26.67
CA THR A 171 2.72 21.86 -26.00
C THR A 171 2.88 23.32 -25.56
N LYS A 172 1.82 24.14 -25.73
CA LYS A 172 1.79 25.52 -25.24
C LYS A 172 1.34 25.64 -23.77
N LYS A 173 0.73 24.60 -23.22
CA LYS A 173 0.28 24.53 -21.81
C LYS A 173 1.02 23.41 -21.10
N ARG A 174 1.00 23.47 -19.79
CA ARG A 174 1.55 22.42 -18.95
C ARG A 174 0.65 21.18 -19.09
N SER A 175 1.19 20.08 -19.62
CA SER A 175 0.54 18.76 -19.61
C SER A 175 0.61 18.18 -18.19
N GLN A 176 -0.05 18.88 -17.27
CA GLN A 176 -0.02 18.65 -15.84
C GLN A 176 -1.46 18.50 -15.34
N PHE A 177 -1.69 17.50 -14.51
CA PHE A 177 -2.98 17.19 -13.92
C PHE A 177 -2.85 17.16 -12.41
N LEU A 178 -3.82 17.75 -11.71
CA LEU A 178 -3.96 17.63 -10.27
C LEU A 178 -5.29 16.93 -9.98
N ILE A 179 -5.22 15.69 -9.52
CA ILE A 179 -6.40 14.84 -9.32
C ILE A 179 -6.59 14.61 -7.81
N PRO A 180 -7.76 14.96 -7.24
CA PRO A 180 -8.05 14.65 -5.85
C PRO A 180 -8.14 13.13 -5.64
N LEU A 181 -7.44 12.60 -4.63
CA LEU A 181 -7.46 11.15 -4.35
C LEU A 181 -8.87 10.64 -4.02
N GLY A 182 -9.71 11.48 -3.40
CA GLY A 182 -11.11 11.14 -3.10
C GLY A 182 -11.98 10.94 -4.35
N SER A 183 -11.50 11.29 -5.54
CA SER A 183 -12.19 11.04 -6.80
C SER A 183 -11.68 9.80 -7.54
N LEU A 184 -10.65 9.13 -7.03
CA LEU A 184 -10.06 7.98 -7.69
C LEU A 184 -10.83 6.72 -7.35
N ASN A 185 -11.04 5.88 -8.36
CA ASN A 185 -11.50 4.51 -8.16
C ASN A 185 -10.27 3.61 -8.01
N PHE A 186 -10.04 3.05 -6.82
CA PHE A 186 -8.86 2.22 -6.54
C PHE A 186 -8.95 0.80 -7.12
N ASP A 187 -10.15 0.35 -7.50
CA ASP A 187 -10.35 -0.95 -8.15
C ASP A 187 -10.15 -0.85 -9.69
N THR A 188 -10.24 0.36 -10.26
CA THR A 188 -10.03 0.63 -11.69
C THR A 188 -8.74 1.42 -11.92
N PRO A 189 -7.78 0.92 -12.71
CA PRO A 189 -6.56 1.66 -12.99
C PRO A 189 -6.80 3.07 -13.55
N LEU A 190 -5.98 4.03 -13.12
CA LEU A 190 -5.97 5.37 -13.69
C LEU A 190 -5.32 5.32 -15.08
N ALA A 191 -6.15 5.41 -16.13
CA ALA A 191 -5.70 5.29 -17.51
C ALA A 191 -5.34 6.66 -18.10
N ILE A 192 -4.09 6.81 -18.54
CA ILE A 192 -3.52 8.02 -19.12
C ILE A 192 -3.12 7.71 -20.57
N ASN A 193 -3.85 8.28 -21.52
CA ASN A 193 -3.52 8.17 -22.94
C ASN A 193 -2.65 9.34 -23.37
N ILE A 194 -1.60 9.04 -24.11
CA ILE A 194 -0.62 10.04 -24.58
C ILE A 194 -0.67 10.05 -26.10
N GLY A 195 -1.25 11.13 -26.63
CA GLY A 195 -1.36 11.38 -28.07
C GLY A 195 -0.19 12.18 -28.61
N GLY A 196 -0.36 12.67 -29.84
CA GLY A 196 0.69 13.41 -30.55
C GLY A 196 1.00 14.78 -29.94
N CYS A 197 -0.03 15.48 -29.46
CA CYS A 197 0.13 16.81 -28.84
C CYS A 197 -0.79 17.01 -27.63
N ASP A 198 -1.39 15.95 -27.14
CA ASP A 198 -2.41 15.94 -26.10
C ASP A 198 -2.22 14.75 -25.16
N VAL A 199 -2.75 14.88 -23.96
CA VAL A 199 -2.82 13.81 -22.97
C VAL A 199 -4.24 13.79 -22.46
N SER A 200 -4.82 12.60 -22.36
CA SER A 200 -6.15 12.40 -21.80
C SER A 200 -6.15 11.37 -20.68
N ILE A 201 -7.11 11.52 -19.78
CA ILE A 201 -7.43 10.58 -18.72
C ILE A 201 -8.79 10.02 -19.09
N THR A 202 -8.86 8.71 -19.32
CA THR A 202 -10.08 8.06 -19.81
C THR A 202 -10.78 7.20 -18.77
N GLU A 203 -10.07 6.76 -17.73
CA GLU A 203 -10.60 5.85 -16.70
C GLU A 203 -9.96 6.13 -15.34
N GLY A 204 -10.57 5.61 -14.28
CA GLY A 204 -10.02 5.65 -12.91
C GLY A 204 -10.35 6.92 -12.11
N VAL A 205 -11.05 7.90 -12.70
CA VAL A 205 -11.56 9.08 -11.99
C VAL A 205 -13.09 9.10 -12.06
N ASP A 206 -13.74 9.28 -10.92
CA ASP A 206 -15.17 9.58 -10.84
C ASP A 206 -15.41 11.09 -11.02
N PRO A 207 -16.02 11.50 -12.15
CA PRO A 207 -16.25 12.91 -12.43
C PRO A 207 -17.25 13.57 -11.46
N ALA A 208 -18.15 12.81 -10.84
CA ALA A 208 -19.12 13.34 -9.88
C ALA A 208 -18.44 13.79 -8.57
N LEU A 209 -17.35 13.12 -8.19
CA LEU A 209 -16.58 13.41 -6.98
C LEU A 209 -15.54 14.53 -7.18
N ALA A 210 -15.22 14.90 -8.43
CA ALA A 210 -14.33 16.01 -8.73
C ALA A 210 -14.81 16.86 -9.94
N PRO A 211 -15.91 17.62 -9.79
CA PRO A 211 -16.47 18.42 -10.88
C PRO A 211 -15.54 19.55 -11.33
N THR A 212 -14.81 20.18 -10.39
CA THR A 212 -13.82 21.22 -10.68
C THR A 212 -12.67 20.66 -11.52
N PHE A 213 -12.12 19.51 -11.11
CA PHE A 213 -11.08 18.82 -11.88
C PHE A 213 -11.61 18.46 -13.26
N THR A 214 -12.77 17.82 -13.35
CA THR A 214 -13.37 17.37 -14.62
C THR A 214 -13.59 18.53 -15.59
N THR A 215 -14.00 19.70 -15.08
CA THR A 215 -14.15 20.92 -15.89
C THR A 215 -12.79 21.40 -16.41
N LYS A 216 -11.77 21.46 -15.53
CA LYS A 216 -10.40 21.84 -15.92
C LYS A 216 -9.76 20.79 -16.84
N LEU A 217 -10.12 19.52 -16.69
CA LEU A 217 -9.59 18.39 -17.45
C LEU A 217 -9.88 18.57 -18.94
N LYS A 218 -11.11 18.94 -19.31
CA LYS A 218 -11.43 19.26 -20.72
C LYS A 218 -10.51 20.32 -21.32
N TYR A 219 -10.09 21.30 -20.52
CA TYR A 219 -9.16 22.35 -20.95
C TYR A 219 -7.71 21.85 -21.04
N TYR A 220 -7.28 20.98 -20.12
CA TYR A 220 -5.93 20.39 -20.09
C TYR A 220 -5.71 19.32 -21.17
N GLN A 221 -6.78 18.65 -21.59
CA GLN A 221 -6.75 17.58 -22.60
C GLN A 221 -6.82 18.08 -24.05
N GLN A 222 -7.09 19.36 -24.29
CA GLN A 222 -7.15 19.90 -25.65
C GLN A 222 -5.75 19.93 -26.30
N PRO A 223 -5.61 19.56 -27.59
CA PRO A 223 -4.36 19.72 -28.35
C PRO A 223 -3.95 21.19 -28.45
N LEU A 224 -2.67 21.47 -28.24
CA LEU A 224 -2.17 22.85 -28.04
C LEU A 224 -1.36 23.41 -29.21
N VAL A 225 -1.04 22.52 -30.13
CA VAL A 225 -0.62 22.83 -31.48
C VAL A 225 -1.51 22.02 -32.41
N SER A 226 -1.68 22.49 -33.65
CA SER A 226 -2.27 21.66 -34.69
C SER A 226 -1.40 20.41 -34.85
N CYS A 227 -1.86 19.27 -34.34
CA CYS A 227 -1.41 17.99 -34.83
C CYS A 227 -2.06 17.85 -36.21
N SER A 228 -1.27 18.06 -37.26
CA SER A 228 -1.67 17.81 -38.66
C SER A 228 -1.74 16.32 -38.98
#